data_AF-A0A443RVL4-F1
#
_entry.id   AF-A0A443RVL4-F1
#
_cell.length_a   1.000
_cell.length_b   1.000
_cell.length_c   1.000
_cell.angle_alpha   90.00
_cell.angle_beta   90.00
_cell.angle_gamma   90.00
#
_symmetry.space_group_name_H-M   'P 1'
#
loop_
_entity.id
_entity.type
_entity.pdbx_description
1 polymer ?
#
loop_
_entity_poly.entity_id
_entity_poly.type
_entity_poly.pdbx_seq_one_letter_code
_entity_poly.pdbx_strand_id
1 'polypeptide(L)'
;SKVVLRSFLNQMDVSSKCDITNSALTCFYFGEKFTHLLFLDLSGNNLRLLNGAFNSLLFLKVFIADNNQIYEICDDFGLLSVTIISLQNNRLNTNCVESLRKCGNLRIVYVAGNDCIEAKKFVTPFEFNFEMNSTKLLNEENDNEIIHFVK
;
A
#
# COMPACT_ATOMS: atom_id res chain seq x y z
N SER A 1 9.32 -13.99 -12.64
CA SER A 1 10.68 -14.12 -12.04
C SER A 1 11.13 -12.75 -11.54
N LYS A 2 11.82 -12.68 -10.39
CA LYS A 2 12.37 -11.43 -9.79
C LYS A 2 13.21 -10.58 -10.77
N VAL A 3 13.73 -11.19 -11.84
CA VAL A 3 14.49 -10.52 -12.92
C VAL A 3 13.59 -9.67 -13.82
N VAL A 4 12.40 -10.16 -14.16
CA VAL A 4 11.40 -9.42 -14.97
C VAL A 4 10.89 -8.20 -14.21
N LEU A 5 10.81 -8.30 -12.88
CA LEU A 5 10.39 -7.23 -11.98
C LEU A 5 11.41 -6.08 -11.91
N ARG A 6 12.71 -6.41 -11.76
CA ARG A 6 13.80 -5.42 -11.82
C ARG A 6 13.88 -4.74 -13.18
N SER A 7 13.74 -5.49 -14.27
CA SER A 7 13.70 -4.89 -15.61
C SER A 7 12.47 -4.01 -15.83
N PHE A 8 11.32 -4.36 -15.22
CA PHE A 8 10.09 -3.58 -15.32
C PHE A 8 10.20 -2.25 -14.55
N LEU A 9 10.73 -2.27 -13.32
CA LEU A 9 11.00 -1.04 -12.56
C LEU A 9 12.00 -0.12 -13.28
N ASN A 10 12.98 -0.70 -13.99
CA ASN A 10 13.93 0.07 -14.81
C ASN A 10 13.32 0.61 -16.12
N GLN A 11 12.16 0.10 -16.54
CA GLN A 11 11.44 0.50 -17.78
C GLN A 11 10.25 1.42 -17.50
N MET A 12 9.88 1.64 -16.23
CA MET A 12 8.85 2.61 -15.88
C MET A 12 9.28 4.00 -16.31
N ASP A 13 8.45 4.61 -17.14
CA ASP A 13 8.77 5.73 -17.99
C ASP A 13 9.23 6.97 -17.20
N VAL A 14 10.48 7.32 -17.47
CA VAL A 14 11.25 8.51 -17.10
C VAL A 14 10.83 9.76 -17.91
N SER A 15 9.73 9.71 -18.68
CA SER A 15 9.28 10.80 -19.57
C SER A 15 8.81 12.07 -18.85
N SER A 16 8.73 12.07 -17.52
CA SER A 16 8.55 13.27 -16.70
C SER A 16 9.62 13.38 -15.61
N LYS A 17 10.89 13.47 -16.01
CA LYS A 17 12.01 14.01 -15.19
C LYS A 17 11.98 13.56 -13.72
N CYS A 18 11.89 12.26 -13.45
CA CYS A 18 12.02 11.71 -12.09
C CYS A 18 13.29 10.86 -12.02
N ASP A 19 14.32 11.42 -11.39
CA ASP A 19 15.59 10.75 -11.13
C ASP A 19 15.38 9.59 -10.15
N ILE A 20 15.20 8.38 -10.67
CA ILE A 20 14.97 7.13 -9.90
C ILE A 20 16.23 6.58 -9.23
N THR A 21 17.39 7.21 -9.43
CA THR A 21 18.66 6.75 -8.83
C THR A 21 18.96 7.41 -7.47
N ASN A 22 18.29 8.53 -7.18
CA ASN A 22 18.38 9.23 -5.90
C ASN A 22 17.00 9.62 -5.30
N SER A 23 15.89 9.13 -5.87
CA SER A 23 14.57 9.38 -5.30
C SER A 23 14.19 8.27 -4.32
N ALA A 24 14.03 8.67 -3.06
CA ALA A 24 13.05 8.09 -2.17
C ALA A 24 11.82 7.66 -3.00
N LEU A 25 11.49 6.36 -3.02
CA LEU A 25 10.33 5.81 -3.72
C LEU A 25 9.08 6.56 -3.27
N THR A 26 8.70 7.63 -3.97
CA THR A 26 7.69 8.58 -3.50
C THR A 26 6.30 8.15 -4.01
N CYS A 27 6.25 7.48 -5.17
CA CYS A 27 5.06 6.87 -5.78
C CYS A 27 5.45 5.69 -6.69
N PHE A 28 4.50 4.77 -6.93
CA PHE A 28 4.64 3.66 -7.89
C PHE A 28 3.56 3.74 -8.97
N TYR A 29 3.75 3.01 -10.06
CA TYR A 29 2.72 2.66 -11.04
C TYR A 29 2.89 1.19 -11.40
N PHE A 30 1.84 0.41 -11.18
CA PHE A 30 1.83 -0.99 -11.56
C PHE A 30 1.17 -1.06 -12.94
N GLY A 31 1.90 -1.46 -13.98
CA GLY A 31 1.30 -1.70 -15.29
C GLY A 31 0.46 -2.98 -15.30
N GLU A 32 -0.13 -3.31 -16.46
CA GLU A 32 -1.03 -4.47 -16.65
C GLU A 32 -0.41 -5.84 -16.32
N LYS A 33 0.91 -5.91 -16.14
CA LYS A 33 1.64 -7.17 -15.86
C LYS A 33 1.46 -7.70 -14.44
N PHE A 34 1.04 -6.89 -13.47
CA PHE A 34 0.88 -7.30 -12.07
C PHE A 34 -0.57 -7.52 -11.66
N THR A 35 -1.45 -7.75 -12.63
CA THR A 35 -2.87 -7.98 -12.36
C THR A 35 -3.06 -9.11 -11.34
N HIS A 36 -2.37 -10.23 -11.51
CA HIS A 36 -2.50 -11.44 -10.67
C HIS A 36 -1.80 -11.36 -9.30
N LEU A 37 -1.21 -10.22 -8.94
CA LEU A 37 -0.54 -10.08 -7.65
C LEU A 37 -1.57 -10.15 -6.51
N LEU A 38 -1.35 -11.03 -5.54
CA LEU A 38 -2.24 -11.22 -4.38
C LEU A 38 -1.72 -10.53 -3.13
N PHE A 39 -0.40 -10.44 -2.98
CA PHE A 39 0.26 -9.83 -1.83
C PHE A 39 1.35 -8.85 -2.27
N LEU A 40 1.30 -7.64 -1.73
CA LEU A 40 2.29 -6.59 -1.99
C LEU A 40 2.77 -6.00 -0.67
N ASP A 41 4.08 -6.11 -0.42
CA ASP A 41 4.73 -5.49 0.72
C ASP A 41 5.77 -4.47 0.26
N LEU A 42 5.55 -3.22 0.67
CA LEU A 42 6.35 -2.03 0.42
C LEU A 42 6.91 -1.44 1.73
N SER A 43 7.01 -2.25 2.79
CA SER A 43 7.48 -1.78 4.08
C SER A 43 8.94 -1.31 4.07
N GLY A 44 9.24 -0.31 4.91
CA GLY A 44 10.60 0.21 5.07
C GLY A 44 11.10 1.03 3.88
N ASN A 45 10.20 1.63 3.11
CA ASN A 45 10.55 2.55 2.02
C ASN A 45 10.35 4.02 2.45
N ASN A 46 10.36 4.93 1.48
CA ASN A 46 10.18 6.36 1.70
C ASN A 46 8.92 6.90 1.00
N LEU A 47 7.86 6.08 0.91
CA LEU A 47 6.59 6.48 0.32
C LEU A 47 6.00 7.65 1.09
N ARG A 48 5.48 8.64 0.37
CA ARG A 48 4.86 9.83 0.95
C ARG A 48 3.37 9.93 0.68
N LEU A 49 2.92 9.34 -0.42
CA LEU A 49 1.52 9.34 -0.83
C LEU A 49 1.15 8.04 -1.53
N LEU A 50 -0.13 7.68 -1.41
CA LEU A 50 -0.76 6.58 -2.15
C LEU A 50 -1.77 7.18 -3.14
N ASN A 51 -1.74 6.74 -4.40
CA ASN A 51 -2.55 7.30 -5.49
C ASN A 51 -3.14 6.20 -6.40
N GLY A 52 -3.87 6.57 -7.45
CA GLY A 52 -4.58 5.63 -8.34
C GLY A 52 -3.67 4.68 -9.14
N ALA A 53 -2.35 4.83 -9.06
CA ALA A 53 -1.40 4.03 -9.80
C ALA A 53 -1.25 2.59 -9.27
N PHE A 54 -1.83 2.29 -8.11
CA PHE A 54 -1.99 0.94 -7.56
C PHE A 54 -3.26 0.23 -8.04
N ASN A 55 -4.21 0.94 -8.66
CA ASN A 55 -5.55 0.41 -8.95
C ASN A 55 -5.57 -0.70 -10.02
N SER A 56 -4.47 -0.88 -10.75
CA SER A 56 -4.28 -1.96 -11.72
C SER A 56 -4.00 -3.33 -11.07
N LEU A 57 -3.75 -3.37 -9.75
CA LEU A 57 -3.53 -4.59 -8.98
C LEU A 57 -4.88 -5.26 -8.65
N LEU A 58 -5.56 -5.71 -9.71
CA LEU A 58 -6.96 -6.12 -9.68
C LEU A 58 -7.25 -7.31 -8.75
N PHE A 59 -6.27 -8.16 -8.48
CA PHE A 59 -6.44 -9.35 -7.65
C PHE A 59 -5.83 -9.21 -6.24
N LEU A 60 -5.22 -8.05 -5.92
CA LEU A 60 -4.50 -7.85 -4.66
C LEU A 60 -5.43 -8.04 -3.46
N LYS A 61 -5.02 -8.87 -2.51
CA LYS A 61 -5.73 -9.19 -1.26
C LYS A 61 -5.12 -8.50 -0.06
N VAL A 62 -3.79 -8.43 -0.01
CA VAL A 62 -3.05 -7.82 1.09
C VAL A 62 -2.08 -6.78 0.56
N PHE A 63 -2.15 -5.58 1.13
CA PHE A 63 -1.24 -4.48 0.85
C PHE A 63 -0.58 -3.99 2.15
N ILE A 64 0.74 -4.10 2.23
CA ILE A 64 1.53 -3.67 3.38
C ILE A 64 2.45 -2.53 2.92
N ALA A 65 2.40 -1.39 3.62
CA ALA A 65 3.31 -0.26 3.40
C ALA A 65 3.76 0.35 4.74
N ASP A 66 3.99 -0.50 5.73
CA ASP A 66 4.42 -0.07 7.07
C ASP A 66 5.79 0.60 7.05
N ASN A 67 6.09 1.45 8.03
CA ASN A 67 7.39 2.11 8.18
C ASN A 67 7.79 2.91 6.94
N ASN A 68 6.87 3.73 6.44
CA ASN A 68 7.11 4.68 5.36
C ASN A 68 6.92 6.12 5.91
N GLN A 69 6.75 7.11 5.02
CA GLN A 69 6.51 8.51 5.37
C GLN A 69 5.15 9.00 4.81
N ILE A 70 4.19 8.08 4.67
CA ILE A 70 2.92 8.34 3.99
C ILE A 70 2.10 9.33 4.84
N TYR A 71 1.82 10.50 4.29
CA TYR A 71 1.00 11.52 4.93
C TYR A 71 -0.34 11.75 4.22
N GLU A 72 -0.53 11.18 3.03
CA GLU A 72 -1.73 11.38 2.21
C GLU A 72 -2.11 10.10 1.43
N ILE A 73 -3.41 9.83 1.34
CA ILE A 73 -3.99 8.85 0.42
C ILE A 73 -4.89 9.64 -0.53
N CYS A 74 -4.42 9.84 -1.75
CA CYS A 74 -5.10 10.64 -2.76
C CYS A 74 -6.48 10.05 -3.08
N ASP A 75 -7.41 10.92 -3.50
CA ASP A 75 -8.79 10.52 -3.78
C ASP A 75 -8.88 9.40 -4.83
N ASP A 76 -7.95 9.30 -5.78
CA ASP A 76 -7.98 8.28 -6.82
C ASP A 76 -7.48 6.90 -6.36
N PHE A 77 -6.99 6.74 -5.12
CA PHE A 77 -6.55 5.45 -4.59
C PHE A 77 -7.73 4.50 -4.32
N GLY A 78 -7.71 3.31 -4.90
CA GLY A 78 -8.77 2.31 -4.75
C GLY A 78 -8.34 0.92 -5.21
N LEU A 79 -7.92 0.07 -4.27
CA LEU A 79 -7.63 -1.34 -4.51
C LEU A 79 -8.91 -2.17 -4.38
N LEU A 80 -9.49 -2.56 -5.51
CA LEU A 80 -10.86 -3.12 -5.52
C LEU A 80 -10.96 -4.50 -4.85
N SER A 81 -9.91 -5.30 -4.88
CA SER A 81 -9.91 -6.67 -4.33
C SER A 81 -9.32 -6.79 -2.93
N VAL A 82 -8.71 -5.72 -2.41
CA VAL A 82 -7.94 -5.77 -1.17
C VAL A 82 -8.89 -5.95 0.01
N THR A 83 -8.53 -6.85 0.91
CA THR A 83 -9.28 -7.11 2.15
C THR A 83 -8.53 -6.58 3.35
N ILE A 84 -7.20 -6.51 3.27
CA ILE A 84 -6.34 -6.06 4.36
C ILE A 84 -5.32 -5.04 3.87
N ILE A 85 -5.26 -3.90 4.55
CA ILE A 85 -4.25 -2.86 4.35
C ILE A 85 -3.48 -2.64 5.67
N SER A 86 -2.16 -2.59 5.60
CA SER A 86 -1.31 -2.17 6.71
C SER A 86 -0.50 -0.94 6.35
N LEU A 87 -0.68 0.12 7.14
CA LEU A 87 -0.04 1.44 6.99
C LEU A 87 0.59 1.88 8.32
N GLN A 88 1.08 0.94 9.12
CA GLN A 88 1.65 1.21 10.43
C GLN A 88 2.90 2.09 10.31
N ASN A 89 3.19 2.88 11.34
CA ASN A 89 4.38 3.73 11.42
C ASN A 89 4.54 4.60 10.16
N ASN A 90 3.50 5.37 9.85
CA ASN A 90 3.48 6.37 8.78
C ASN A 90 3.14 7.75 9.40
N ARG A 91 2.78 8.73 8.58
CA ARG A 91 2.44 10.10 9.00
C ARG A 91 0.97 10.44 8.69
N LEU A 92 0.10 9.44 8.65
CA LEU A 92 -1.31 9.62 8.31
C LEU A 92 -2.04 10.40 9.40
N ASN A 93 -2.99 11.22 8.97
CA ASN A 93 -3.96 11.85 9.85
C ASN A 93 -5.38 11.38 9.55
N THR A 94 -6.29 11.73 10.46
CA THR A 94 -7.71 11.35 10.43
C THR A 94 -8.40 11.65 9.09
N ASN A 95 -8.05 12.72 8.39
CA ASN A 95 -8.70 13.08 7.12
C ASN A 95 -8.20 12.24 5.93
N CYS A 96 -7.00 11.65 6.04
CA CYS A 96 -6.34 10.96 4.94
C CYS A 96 -6.83 9.53 4.70
N VAL A 97 -7.70 8.99 5.56
CA VAL A 97 -8.17 7.59 5.45
C VAL A 97 -9.54 7.46 4.76
N GLU A 98 -10.19 8.58 4.42
CA GLU A 98 -11.50 8.57 3.76
C GLU A 98 -11.43 7.93 2.36
N SER A 99 -10.33 8.15 1.63
CA SER A 99 -10.07 7.54 0.31
C SER A 99 -10.06 6.00 0.36
N LEU A 100 -9.77 5.39 1.51
CA LEU A 100 -9.80 3.93 1.66
C LEU A 100 -11.20 3.34 1.47
N ARG A 101 -12.28 4.14 1.54
CA ARG A 101 -13.64 3.69 1.22
C ARG A 101 -13.80 3.21 -0.23
N LYS A 102 -12.92 3.65 -1.13
CA LYS A 102 -12.91 3.18 -2.53
C LYS A 102 -12.38 1.75 -2.66
N CYS A 103 -11.70 1.23 -1.64
CA CYS A 103 -11.35 -0.17 -1.53
C CYS A 103 -12.58 -0.98 -1.09
N GLY A 104 -13.49 -1.29 -2.02
CA GLY A 104 -14.84 -1.81 -1.70
C GLY A 104 -14.88 -3.14 -0.94
N ASN A 105 -13.80 -3.93 -0.99
CA ASN A 105 -13.68 -5.20 -0.26
C ASN A 105 -12.85 -5.10 1.02
N LEU A 106 -12.36 -3.90 1.37
CA LEU A 106 -11.53 -3.68 2.54
C LEU A 106 -12.29 -4.04 3.82
N ARG A 107 -11.61 -4.75 4.72
CA ARG A 107 -12.16 -5.22 6.01
C ARG A 107 -11.35 -4.71 7.18
N ILE A 108 -10.02 -4.76 7.08
CA ILE A 108 -9.13 -4.43 8.18
C ILE A 108 -8.07 -3.45 7.71
N VAL A 109 -7.86 -2.39 8.49
CA VAL A 109 -6.80 -1.40 8.26
C VAL A 109 -5.94 -1.26 9.51
N TYR A 110 -4.66 -1.62 9.42
CA TYR A 110 -3.71 -1.42 10.49
C TYR A 110 -3.06 -0.04 10.38
N VAL A 111 -3.19 0.78 11.42
CA VAL A 111 -2.74 2.19 11.41
C VAL A 111 -1.95 2.59 12.67
N ALA A 112 -1.53 1.61 13.48
CA ALA A 112 -0.70 1.84 14.65
C ALA A 112 0.52 2.71 14.32
N GLY A 113 0.88 3.65 15.20
CA GLY A 113 2.05 4.52 14.99
C GLY A 113 1.89 5.61 13.92
N ASN A 114 0.64 5.99 13.59
CA ASN A 114 0.37 7.22 12.84
C ASN A 114 -0.06 8.32 13.82
N ASP A 115 0.53 9.50 13.69
CA ASP A 115 0.47 10.58 14.69
C ASP A 115 -0.95 11.11 15.01
N CYS A 116 -1.94 10.87 14.15
CA CYS A 116 -3.21 11.61 14.18
C CYS A 116 -4.45 10.79 13.82
N ILE A 117 -4.47 9.47 14.02
CA ILE A 117 -5.68 8.65 13.83
C ILE A 117 -6.23 8.25 15.20
N GLU A 118 -7.17 9.03 15.71
CA GLU A 118 -8.01 8.58 16.83
C GLU A 118 -9.18 7.76 16.27
N ALA A 119 -9.32 6.51 16.72
CA ALA A 119 -10.42 5.60 16.33
C ALA A 119 -11.83 6.20 16.51
N LYS A 120 -11.95 7.20 17.37
CA LYS A 120 -13.21 7.68 17.93
C LYS A 120 -13.89 8.67 16.99
N LYS A 121 -14.42 8.21 15.84
CA LYS A 121 -15.58 8.78 15.10
C LYS A 121 -15.73 8.31 13.64
N PHE A 122 -14.92 7.37 13.15
CA PHE A 122 -15.07 6.92 11.77
C PHE A 122 -16.23 5.94 11.61
N VAL A 123 -17.25 6.33 10.85
CA VAL A 123 -18.25 5.38 10.34
C VAL A 123 -17.70 4.84 9.01
N THR A 124 -16.85 3.81 9.05
CA THR A 124 -16.21 3.19 7.87
C THR A 124 -16.76 1.79 7.61
N PRO A 125 -16.70 1.28 6.35
CA PRO A 125 -17.07 -0.09 6.02
C PRO A 125 -16.01 -1.14 6.42
N PHE A 126 -14.93 -0.69 7.05
CA PHE A 126 -13.79 -1.49 7.52
C PHE A 126 -13.42 -1.08 8.95
N GLU A 127 -12.74 -1.98 9.66
CA GLU A 127 -12.29 -1.79 11.03
C GLU A 127 -10.84 -1.27 11.06
N PHE A 128 -10.58 -0.29 11.93
CA PHE A 128 -9.22 0.14 12.22
C PHE A 128 -8.63 -0.70 13.35
N ASN A 129 -7.45 -1.28 13.10
CA ASN A 129 -6.65 -1.95 14.10
C ASN A 129 -5.43 -1.08 14.48
N PHE A 130 -5.26 -0.87 15.78
CA PHE A 130 -4.21 -0.03 16.35
C PHE A 130 -3.13 -0.85 17.07
N GLU A 131 -3.21 -2.18 17.05
CA GLU A 131 -2.19 -3.06 17.61
C GLU A 131 -1.02 -3.25 16.63
N MET A 132 0.21 -3.15 17.14
CA MET A 132 1.44 -3.46 16.38
C MET A 132 1.71 -4.98 16.30
N ASN A 133 0.74 -5.77 15.85
CA ASN A 133 0.91 -7.22 15.64
C ASN A 133 1.03 -7.56 14.15
N SER A 134 2.21 -7.32 13.57
CA SER A 134 2.52 -7.58 12.15
C SER A 134 2.59 -9.08 11.81
N THR A 135 2.76 -9.96 12.80
CA THR A 135 2.88 -11.42 12.62
C THR A 135 1.59 -12.11 12.20
N LYS A 136 0.42 -11.46 12.36
CA LYS A 136 -0.86 -12.04 11.99
C LYS A 136 -1.13 -11.97 10.47
N LEU A 137 -0.56 -10.98 9.78
CA LEU A 137 -0.78 -10.70 8.36
C LEU A 137 -0.13 -11.73 7.42
N LEU A 138 1.03 -12.27 7.80
CA LEU A 138 1.82 -13.19 6.97
C LEU A 138 1.38 -14.65 7.13
N ASN A 139 0.69 -14.99 8.23
CA ASN A 139 0.30 -16.37 8.53
C ASN A 139 -1.03 -16.80 7.90
N GLU A 140 -1.79 -15.88 7.28
CA GLU A 140 -3.11 -16.21 6.72
C GLU A 140 -3.06 -16.81 5.30
N GLU A 141 -1.97 -16.71 4.54
CA GLU A 141 -1.93 -17.27 3.17
C GLU A 141 -0.56 -17.83 2.76
N ASN A 142 -0.42 -19.15 2.82
CA ASN A 142 0.84 -19.89 2.59
C ASN A 142 1.15 -20.25 1.12
N ASP A 143 0.40 -19.78 0.10
CA ASP A 143 0.57 -20.28 -1.29
C ASP A 143 0.55 -19.21 -2.41
N ASN A 144 0.62 -17.92 -2.08
CA ASN A 144 0.45 -16.86 -3.09
C ASN A 144 1.78 -16.24 -3.57
N GLU A 145 1.79 -15.65 -4.78
CA GLU A 145 2.93 -14.89 -5.30
C GLU A 145 3.16 -13.65 -4.41
N ILE A 146 3.97 -13.82 -3.36
CA ILE A 146 4.35 -12.78 -2.42
C ILE A 146 5.49 -11.96 -3.02
N ILE A 147 5.27 -10.65 -3.19
CA ILE A 147 6.32 -9.71 -3.59
C ILE A 147 6.62 -8.75 -2.44
N HIS A 148 7.84 -8.86 -1.90
CA HIS A 148 8.41 -7.91 -0.96
C HIS A 148 9.36 -6.95 -1.68
N PHE A 149 9.16 -5.66 -1.46
CA PHE A 149 10.07 -4.58 -1.84
C PHE A 149 10.52 -3.87 -0.56
N VAL A 150 11.47 -4.48 0.15
CA VAL A 150 12.09 -3.85 1.33
C VAL A 150 13.43 -3.26 0.90
N LYS A 151 13.75 -2.06 1.38
CA LYS A 151 15.00 -1.37 1.07
C LYS A 151 16.17 -1.84 1.92
#